data_AF-A0A920TFF9-F1
#
_entry.id   AF-A0A920TFF9-F1
#
_cell.length_a   1.000
_cell.length_b   1.000
_cell.length_c   1.000
_cell.angle_alpha   90.00
_cell.angle_beta   90.00
_cell.angle_gamma   90.00
#
_symmetry.space_group_name_H-M   'P 1'
#
loop_
_entity.id
_entity.type
_entity.pdbx_description
1 polymer ?
#
loop_
_entity_poly.entity_id
_entity_poly.type
_entity_poly.pdbx_seq_one_letter_code
_entity_poly.pdbx_strand_id
1 'polypeptide(L)' 'MTLEAQLLARACGKTNIHSLEPEDMAALTMEASALAKVPLSGTNHTVGIDDFHKI' A
#
# COMPACT_ATOMS: atom_id res chain seq x y z
N MET A 1 17.86 -0.71 6.31
CA MET A 1 16.82 -1.00 5.31
C MET A 1 16.62 0.17 4.31
N THR A 2 17.68 0.75 3.75
CA THR A 2 17.51 1.84 2.77
C THR A 2 17.36 1.28 1.35
N LEU A 3 18.21 0.33 0.96
CA LEU A 3 18.17 -0.30 -0.36
C LEU A 3 16.92 -1.15 -0.60
N GLU A 4 16.46 -1.91 0.41
CA GLU A 4 15.26 -2.75 0.30
C GLU A 4 13.99 -1.92 0.10
N ALA A 5 13.88 -0.80 0.82
CA ALA A 5 12.76 0.14 0.66
C ALA A 5 12.79 0.79 -0.74
N GLN A 6 13.96 1.16 -1.25
CA GLN A 6 14.09 1.71 -2.61
C GLN A 6 13.76 0.68 -3.70
N LEU A 7 14.16 -0.59 -3.50
CA LEU A 7 13.79 -1.67 -4.40
C LEU A 7 12.28 -1.92 -4.42
N LEU A 8 11.62 -1.89 -3.26
CA LEU A 8 10.17 -2.00 -3.16
C LEU A 8 9.46 -0.84 -3.88
N ALA A 9 9.88 0.40 -3.63
CA ALA A 9 9.32 1.57 -4.31
C ALA A 9 9.47 1.46 -5.84
N ARG A 10 10.64 0.99 -6.30
CA ARG A 10 10.89 0.76 -7.72
C ARG A 10 10.01 -0.33 -8.32
N ALA A 11 9.75 -1.42 -7.59
CA ALA A 11 8.85 -2.49 -8.02
C ALA A 11 7.41 -2.00 -8.21
N CYS A 12 6.97 -1.05 -7.38
CA CYS A 12 5.69 -0.34 -7.53
C CYS A 12 5.71 0.78 -8.58
N GLY A 13 6.81 0.98 -9.32
CA GLY A 13 6.93 2.01 -10.36
C GLY A 13 7.29 3.42 -9.87
N LYS A 14 7.54 3.60 -8.56
CA LYS A 14 7.91 4.89 -7.96
C LYS A 14 9.43 5.02 -7.84
N THR A 15 9.96 6.24 -8.01
CA THR A 15 11.42 6.50 -7.93
C THR A 15 11.92 6.69 -6.51
N ASN A 16 11.05 7.11 -5.61
CA ASN A 16 11.37 7.33 -4.21
C ASN A 16 10.29 6.67 -3.34
N ILE A 17 10.70 6.10 -2.21
CA ILE A 17 9.79 5.51 -1.21
C ILE A 17 8.78 6.53 -0.69
N HIS A 18 9.14 7.82 -0.65
CA HIS A 18 8.23 8.90 -0.23
C HIS A 18 7.14 9.23 -1.26
N SER A 19 7.24 8.68 -2.48
CA SER A 19 6.22 8.84 -3.52
C SER A 19 5.26 7.64 -3.58
N LEU A 20 5.41 6.69 -2.67
CA LEU A 20 4.55 5.51 -2.59
C LEU A 20 3.22 5.89 -1.95
N GLU A 21 2.15 5.64 -2.69
CA GLU A 21 0.79 5.82 -2.21
C GLU A 21 0.25 4.46 -1.73
N PRO A 22 -0.69 4.43 -0.78
CA PRO A 22 -1.26 3.17 -0.30
C PRO A 22 -1.83 2.32 -1.43
N GLU A 23 -2.40 2.92 -2.48
CA GLU A 23 -2.89 2.22 -3.69
C GLU A 23 -1.80 1.52 -4.52
N ASP A 24 -0.53 1.90 -4.39
CA ASP A 24 0.56 1.22 -5.08
C ASP A 24 0.88 -0.16 -4.47
N MET A 25 0.29 -0.47 -3.32
CA MET A 25 0.49 -1.71 -2.58
C MET A 25 -0.83 -2.46 -2.38
N ALA A 26 -0.74 -3.79 -2.29
CA ALA A 26 -1.89 -4.65 -2.03
C ALA A 26 -1.60 -5.60 -0.88
N ALA A 27 -2.48 -5.63 0.13
CA ALA A 27 -2.43 -6.59 1.23
C ALA A 27 -3.11 -7.90 0.85
N LEU A 28 -2.49 -9.04 1.17
CA LEU A 28 -3.07 -10.36 0.91
C LEU A 28 -3.98 -10.87 2.06
N THR A 29 -3.93 -10.21 3.22
CA THR A 29 -4.75 -10.55 4.39
C THR A 29 -5.43 -9.31 4.94
N MET A 30 -6.57 -9.50 5.60
CA MET A 30 -7.30 -8.41 6.26
C MET A 30 -6.46 -7.76 7.37
N GLU A 31 -5.71 -8.56 8.14
CA GLU A 31 -4.82 -8.06 9.19
C GLU A 31 -3.69 -7.20 8.63
N ALA A 32 -3.08 -7.61 7.51
CA ALA A 32 -2.04 -6.80 6.87
C ALA A 32 -2.61 -5.49 6.30
N SER A 33 -3.82 -5.54 5.74
CA SER A 33 -4.53 -4.33 5.29
C SER A 33 -4.79 -3.37 6.45
N ALA A 34 -5.22 -3.88 7.61
CA ALA A 34 -5.47 -3.07 8.79
C ALA A 34 -4.19 -2.47 9.42
N LEU A 35 -3.11 -3.25 9.48
CA LEU A 35 -1.84 -2.81 10.08
C LEU A 35 -1.07 -1.83 9.19
N ALA A 36 -0.99 -2.11 7.88
CA ALA A 36 -0.24 -1.30 6.93
C ALA A 36 -1.07 -0.19 6.28
N LYS A 37 -2.40 -0.21 6.47
CA LYS A 37 -3.36 0.74 5.86
C LYS A 37 -3.26 0.79 4.33
N VAL A 38 -3.18 -0.38 3.72
CA VAL A 38 -3.14 -0.56 2.26
C VAL A 38 -4.34 -1.40 1.80
N PRO A 39 -4.85 -1.22 0.57
CA PRO A 39 -6.05 -1.91 0.10
C PRO A 39 -5.83 -3.44 0.05
N LEU A 40 -6.93 -4.19 0.26
CA LEU A 40 -6.92 -5.64 0.14
C LEU A 40 -6.83 -6.05 -1.34
N SER A 41 -5.97 -7.01 -1.64
CA SER A 41 -5.73 -7.52 -2.98
C SER A 41 -7.03 -7.89 -3.69
N GLY A 42 -7.22 -7.34 -4.90
CA GLY A 42 -8.43 -7.54 -5.71
C GLY A 42 -9.62 -6.65 -5.32
N THR A 43 -9.45 -5.72 -4.37
CA THR A 43 -10.49 -4.76 -3.95
C THR A 43 -9.90 -3.37 -3.75
N ASN A 44 -10.77 -2.35 -3.69
CA ASN A 44 -10.37 -0.99 -3.29
C ASN A 44 -10.61 -0.72 -1.79
N HIS A 45 -10.88 -1.78 -1.01
CA HIS A 45 -11.25 -1.65 0.39
C HIS A 45 -10.02 -1.75 1.29
N THR A 46 -9.90 -0.84 2.26
CA THR A 46 -8.87 -0.91 3.29
C THR A 46 -9.50 -1.21 4.65
N VAL A 47 -8.99 -2.25 5.32
CA VAL A 47 -9.57 -2.71 6.59
C VAL A 47 -9.28 -1.71 7.70
N GLY A 48 -10.31 -1.37 8.50
CA GLY A 48 -10.14 -0.57 9.72
C GLY A 48 -9.94 0.94 9.52
N ILE A 49 -10.09 1.43 8.28
CA ILE A 49 -10.13 2.86 7.97
C ILE A 49 -11.34 3.15 7.06
N ASP A 50 -11.88 4.36 7.12
CA ASP A 50 -12.80 4.84 6.09
C ASP A 50 -12.06 4.86 4.75
N ASP A 51 -12.65 4.30 3.69
CA ASP A 51 -12.02 4.15 2.37
C ASP A 51 -11.30 5.45 1.94
N PHE A 52 -10.02 5.35 1.60
CA PHE A 52 -9.22 6.48 1.10
C PHE A 52 -9.82 7.08 -0.18
N HIS A 53 -10.64 6.33 -0.92
CA HIS A 53 -11.40 6.78 -2.08
C HIS A 53 -12.76 7.39 -1.69
N LYS A 54 -12.76 8.43 -0.85
CA LYS A 54 -13.93 9.33 -0.79
C LYS A 54 -13.90 10.24 -2.01
N ILE A 55 -14.76 9.92 -2.99
CA ILE A 55 -15.22 10.87 -4.01
C ILE A 55 -16.11 11.90 -3.33
#